data_AF-A0A6S7JEW7-F1
#
_entry.id   AF-A0A6S7JEW7-F1
#
_cell.length_a   1.000
_cell.length_b   1.000
_cell.length_c   1.000
_cell.angle_alpha   90.00
_cell.angle_beta   90.00
_cell.angle_gamma   90.00
#
_symmetry.space_group_name_H-M   'P 1'
#
loop_
_entity.id
_entity.type
_entity.pdbx_description
1 polymer ?
#
loop_
_entity_poly.entity_id
_entity_poly.type
_entity_poly.pdbx_seq_one_letter_code
_entity_poly.pdbx_strand_id
1 'polypeptide(L)'
;MPLLKKKIYNLTPSPKNLKASEELFVIPETKECFRSYDEYIAKVFLYSSQNWSCQYTGKSGLTYNDALSSEMEALKQLKTFPNHFKEPVLKCVHKAKGNMKEVTDKCMKFLTTHYCLQEDVVIVNTKSRKKSPGVIIEVLKNVDVDADEKENGGVNPAGTQVSRWKYSVQLTGSDVVLKDLLPDEIKRKTKLPSKGLLKMFIKHKAERLPVDGKDIWLLKVNNL
;
A
#
# COMPACT_ATOMS: atom_id res chain seq x y z
N MET A 1 -3.56 1.53 15.65
CA MET A 1 -3.83 2.14 16.96
C MET A 1 -3.41 3.60 16.86
N PRO A 2 -4.24 4.54 17.33
CA PRO A 2 -3.95 5.96 17.23
C PRO A 2 -2.57 6.34 17.73
N LEU A 3 -1.90 7.23 17.02
CA LEU A 3 -0.57 7.70 17.35
C LEU A 3 -0.67 8.98 18.18
N LEU A 4 -0.05 8.98 19.36
CA LEU A 4 0.10 10.17 20.19
C LEU A 4 1.33 10.94 19.74
N LYS A 5 1.16 12.20 19.32
CA LYS A 5 2.28 13.05 18.81
C LYS A 5 3.15 12.31 17.76
N LYS A 6 2.50 11.56 16.85
CA LYS A 6 3.10 10.75 15.77
C LYS A 6 3.92 9.53 16.24
N LYS A 7 3.81 9.13 17.51
CA LYS A 7 4.45 7.92 18.06
C LYS A 7 3.39 6.89 18.45
N ILE A 8 3.78 5.61 18.40
CA ILE A 8 2.93 4.53 18.93
C ILE A 8 2.69 4.82 20.41
N TYR A 9 1.42 4.76 20.80
CA TYR A 9 1.01 4.95 22.17
C TYR A 9 0.71 3.59 22.80
N ASN A 10 1.36 3.30 23.92
CA ASN A 10 1.14 2.07 24.68
C ASN A 10 0.12 2.35 25.77
N LEU A 11 -0.91 1.50 25.85
CA LEU A 11 -1.91 1.57 26.93
C LEU A 11 -1.27 1.32 28.28
N THR A 12 -1.86 1.90 29.32
CA THR A 12 -1.49 1.57 30.71
C THR A 12 -1.80 0.10 30.96
N PRO A 13 -0.86 -0.67 31.54
CA PRO A 13 -1.15 -2.04 31.93
C PRO A 13 -2.24 -2.06 33.01
N SER A 14 -3.07 -3.10 32.99
CA SER A 14 -4.09 -3.29 34.01
C SER A 14 -3.47 -3.36 35.42
N PRO A 15 -4.12 -2.81 36.46
CA PRO A 15 -3.64 -2.91 37.83
C PRO A 15 -3.41 -4.36 38.24
N LYS A 16 -2.33 -4.62 38.98
CA LYS A 16 -2.03 -5.96 39.52
C LYS A 16 -2.92 -6.26 40.74
N ASN A 17 -3.17 -7.55 40.97
CA ASN A 17 -3.86 -8.07 42.15
C ASN A 17 -5.28 -7.51 42.34
N LEU A 18 -6.07 -7.54 41.26
CA LEU A 18 -7.46 -7.09 41.26
C LEU A 18 -8.32 -8.03 42.10
N LYS A 19 -9.08 -7.47 43.06
CA LYS A 19 -10.08 -8.25 43.81
C LYS A 19 -11.41 -8.28 43.02
N ALA A 20 -12.17 -9.37 43.13
CA ALA A 20 -13.42 -9.54 42.38
C ALA A 20 -14.50 -8.48 42.67
N SER A 21 -14.47 -7.86 43.85
CA SER A 21 -15.41 -6.81 44.29
C SER A 21 -14.79 -5.41 44.29
N GLU A 22 -13.64 -5.22 43.63
CA GLU A 22 -12.94 -3.93 43.59
C GLU A 22 -13.57 -2.98 42.56
N GLU A 23 -13.98 -1.80 43.01
CA GLU A 23 -14.48 -0.74 42.13
C GLU A 23 -13.32 0.03 41.50
N LEU A 24 -13.39 0.24 40.19
CA LEU A 24 -12.33 0.88 39.40
C LEU A 24 -12.93 1.88 38.41
N PHE A 25 -12.16 2.91 38.10
CA PHE A 25 -12.49 3.81 37.00
C PHE A 25 -12.01 3.20 35.69
N VAL A 26 -12.89 3.12 34.69
CA VAL A 26 -12.59 2.45 33.41
C VAL A 26 -12.78 3.41 32.26
N ILE A 27 -11.82 3.43 31.33
CA ILE A 27 -11.95 4.16 30.07
C ILE A 27 -12.67 3.25 29.06
N PRO A 28 -13.87 3.62 28.59
CA PRO A 28 -14.69 2.72 27.79
C PRO A 28 -14.03 2.22 26.50
N GLU A 29 -13.21 3.03 25.86
CA GLU A 29 -12.66 2.77 24.53
C GLU A 29 -11.37 1.96 24.56
N THR A 30 -10.52 2.17 25.58
CA THR A 30 -9.25 1.44 25.75
C THR A 30 -9.35 0.29 26.75
N LYS A 31 -10.42 0.26 27.55
CA LYS A 31 -10.60 -0.65 28.69
C LYS A 31 -9.47 -0.57 29.73
N GLU A 32 -8.73 0.55 29.75
CA GLU A 32 -7.79 0.81 30.84
C GLU A 32 -8.56 1.03 32.14
N CYS A 33 -8.06 0.44 33.23
CA CYS A 33 -8.66 0.52 34.55
C CYS A 33 -7.71 1.23 35.53
N PHE A 34 -8.25 2.08 36.39
CA PHE A 34 -7.49 2.89 37.34
C PHE A 34 -8.13 2.81 38.73
N ARG A 35 -7.28 2.74 39.76
CA ARG A 35 -7.69 2.86 41.17
C ARG A 35 -7.83 4.32 41.60
N SER A 36 -6.95 5.17 41.08
CA SER A 36 -6.94 6.59 41.38
C SER A 36 -7.85 7.34 40.41
N TYR A 37 -8.74 8.18 40.98
CA TYR A 37 -9.55 9.10 40.20
C TYR A 37 -8.69 10.12 39.44
N ASP A 38 -7.60 10.60 40.03
CA ASP A 38 -6.70 11.57 39.40
C ASP A 38 -6.01 10.99 38.16
N GLU A 39 -5.56 9.73 38.23
CA GLU A 39 -4.98 9.02 37.08
C GLU A 39 -6.01 8.84 35.96
N TYR A 40 -7.24 8.47 36.33
CA TYR A 40 -8.35 8.31 35.40
C TYR A 40 -8.67 9.63 34.69
N ILE A 41 -8.86 10.72 35.43
CA ILE A 41 -9.20 12.03 34.85
C ILE A 41 -8.06 12.57 33.99
N ALA A 42 -6.80 12.39 34.39
CA ALA A 42 -5.65 12.75 33.55
C ALA A 42 -5.68 12.03 32.20
N LYS A 43 -6.08 10.74 32.17
CA LYS A 43 -6.24 9.97 30.94
C LYS A 43 -7.45 10.41 30.11
N VAL A 44 -8.57 10.74 30.74
CA VAL A 44 -9.74 11.32 30.05
C VAL A 44 -9.35 12.61 29.33
N PHE A 45 -8.60 13.51 29.99
CA PHE A 45 -8.09 14.73 29.36
C PHE A 45 -7.12 14.43 28.20
N LEU A 46 -6.23 13.45 28.36
CA LEU A 46 -5.31 13.04 27.31
C LEU A 46 -6.06 12.52 26.06
N TYR A 47 -7.10 11.69 26.24
CA TYR A 47 -7.88 11.15 25.11
C TYR A 47 -8.78 12.19 24.45
N SER A 48 -9.23 13.18 25.21
CA SER A 48 -10.01 14.32 24.71
C SER A 48 -9.13 15.38 24.02
N SER A 49 -7.81 15.34 24.20
CA SER A 49 -6.89 16.30 23.60
C SER A 49 -6.72 16.06 22.09
N GLN A 50 -6.61 17.13 21.29
CA GLN A 50 -6.39 17.04 19.84
C GLN A 50 -4.92 16.79 19.44
N ASN A 51 -4.23 15.90 20.15
CA ASN A 51 -2.82 15.57 19.91
C ASN A 51 -2.62 14.16 19.31
N TRP A 52 -3.72 13.53 18.88
CA TRP A 52 -3.72 12.23 18.22
C TRP A 52 -3.66 12.35 16.71
N SER A 53 -3.22 11.26 16.09
CA SER A 53 -3.20 11.10 14.64
C SER A 53 -3.53 9.67 14.24
N CYS A 54 -4.23 9.52 13.12
CA CYS A 54 -4.55 8.21 12.56
C CYS A 54 -3.29 7.58 11.94
N GLN A 55 -2.97 6.34 12.32
CA GLN A 55 -1.79 5.62 11.85
C GLN A 55 -1.77 5.45 10.32
N TYR A 56 -2.94 5.16 9.72
CA TYR A 56 -3.06 4.86 8.29
C TYR A 56 -3.19 6.11 7.43
N THR A 57 -4.16 7.00 7.70
CA THR A 57 -4.34 8.22 6.90
C THR A 57 -3.25 9.25 7.17
N GLY A 58 -2.74 9.31 8.40
CA GLY A 58 -1.83 10.35 8.87
C GLY A 58 -2.51 11.67 9.20
N LYS A 59 -3.86 11.73 9.20
CA LYS A 59 -4.62 12.89 9.67
C LYS A 59 -4.28 13.14 11.14
N SER A 60 -3.86 14.35 11.46
CA SER A 60 -3.47 14.80 12.81
C SER A 60 -4.49 15.79 13.38
N GLY A 61 -4.32 16.18 14.65
CA GLY A 61 -5.24 17.12 15.30
C GLY A 61 -6.55 16.45 15.72
N LEU A 62 -6.51 15.14 15.96
CA LEU A 62 -7.67 14.33 16.30
C LEU A 62 -7.70 14.08 17.80
N THR A 63 -8.90 13.86 18.34
CA THR A 63 -9.05 13.15 19.62
C THR A 63 -8.73 11.67 19.44
N TYR A 64 -8.60 10.92 20.53
CA TYR A 64 -8.38 9.48 20.43
C TYR A 64 -9.50 8.76 19.67
N ASN A 65 -10.76 9.10 19.98
CA ASN A 65 -11.93 8.49 19.36
C ASN A 65 -12.07 8.84 17.87
N ASP A 66 -11.75 10.08 17.50
CA ASP A 66 -11.74 10.48 16.08
C ASP A 66 -10.63 9.75 15.31
N ALA A 67 -9.45 9.61 15.91
CA ALA A 67 -8.34 8.88 15.31
C ALA A 67 -8.68 7.39 15.17
N LEU A 68 -9.31 6.79 16.17
CA LEU A 68 -9.76 5.39 16.15
C LEU A 68 -10.81 5.16 15.05
N SER A 69 -11.79 6.06 14.96
CA SER A 69 -12.82 6.01 13.90
C SER A 69 -12.20 6.14 12.51
N SER A 70 -11.24 7.07 12.35
CA SER A 70 -10.48 7.22 11.10
C SER A 70 -9.66 5.98 10.74
N GLU A 71 -9.11 5.26 11.73
CA GLU A 71 -8.41 4.00 11.50
C GLU A 71 -9.35 2.89 11.02
N MET A 72 -10.52 2.77 11.65
CA MET A 72 -11.53 1.79 11.24
C MET A 72 -12.00 2.04 9.80
N GLU A 73 -12.23 3.30 9.43
CA GLU A 73 -12.59 3.66 8.06
C GLU A 73 -11.45 3.38 7.08
N ALA A 74 -10.22 3.72 7.42
CA ALA A 74 -9.05 3.42 6.59
C ALA A 74 -8.89 1.91 6.36
N LEU A 75 -9.12 1.07 7.38
CA LEU A 75 -9.11 -0.39 7.23
C LEU A 75 -10.23 -0.89 6.31
N LYS A 76 -11.44 -0.31 6.38
CA LYS A 76 -12.53 -0.62 5.44
C LYS A 76 -12.14 -0.25 4.00
N GLN A 77 -11.55 0.92 3.79
CA GLN A 77 -11.06 1.34 2.48
C GLN A 77 -9.92 0.43 1.98
N LEU A 78 -9.02 -0.02 2.86
CA LEU A 78 -7.94 -0.94 2.48
C LEU A 78 -8.45 -2.30 1.98
N LYS A 79 -9.65 -2.73 2.37
CA LYS A 79 -10.26 -3.95 1.82
C LYS A 79 -10.59 -3.84 0.33
N THR A 80 -10.76 -2.62 -0.20
CA THR A 80 -11.02 -2.40 -1.62
C THR A 80 -9.74 -2.34 -2.46
N PHE A 81 -8.55 -2.47 -1.83
CA PHE A 81 -7.28 -2.49 -2.54
C PHE A 81 -7.19 -3.72 -3.47
N PRO A 82 -6.99 -3.55 -4.79
CA PRO A 82 -7.04 -4.67 -5.73
C PRO A 82 -5.96 -5.73 -5.46
N ASN A 83 -6.35 -7.01 -5.49
CA ASN A 83 -5.47 -8.13 -5.15
C ASN A 83 -4.24 -8.23 -6.06
N HIS A 84 -4.42 -8.04 -7.37
CA HIS A 84 -3.34 -8.09 -8.36
C HIS A 84 -2.24 -7.03 -8.12
N PHE A 85 -2.55 -5.93 -7.43
CA PHE A 85 -1.55 -4.90 -7.09
C PHE A 85 -0.84 -5.14 -5.76
N LYS A 86 -1.33 -6.03 -4.88
CA LYS A 86 -0.76 -6.21 -3.54
C LYS A 86 0.69 -6.67 -3.62
N GLU A 87 0.94 -7.81 -4.27
CA GLU A 87 2.29 -8.38 -4.35
C GLU A 87 3.28 -7.47 -5.10
N PRO A 88 2.96 -6.91 -6.29
CA PRO A 88 3.88 -6.00 -6.97
C PRO A 88 4.22 -4.75 -6.17
N VAL A 89 3.24 -4.17 -5.46
CA VAL A 89 3.49 -3.02 -4.58
C VAL A 89 4.39 -3.41 -3.41
N LEU A 90 4.14 -4.55 -2.76
CA LEU A 90 4.98 -5.03 -1.65
C LEU A 90 6.42 -5.28 -2.12
N LYS A 91 6.64 -5.88 -3.30
CA LYS A 91 7.96 -6.04 -3.91
C LYS A 91 8.63 -4.69 -4.21
N CYS A 92 7.85 -3.71 -4.69
CA CYS A 92 8.36 -2.36 -4.97
C CYS A 92 8.79 -1.60 -3.71
N VAL A 93 8.08 -1.82 -2.60
CA VAL A 93 8.31 -1.21 -1.28
C VAL A 93 9.45 -1.88 -0.52
N HIS A 94 9.55 -3.21 -0.57
CA HIS A 94 10.56 -3.94 0.19
C HIS A 94 11.97 -3.50 -0.19
N LYS A 95 12.77 -3.11 0.81
CA LYS A 95 14.12 -2.54 0.68
C LYS A 95 14.18 -1.24 -0.15
N ALA A 96 13.05 -0.57 -0.40
CA ALA A 96 13.04 0.74 -1.02
C ALA A 96 13.69 1.78 -0.10
N LYS A 97 14.38 2.75 -0.69
CA LYS A 97 14.98 3.90 -0.01
C LYS A 97 14.12 5.13 -0.23
N GLY A 98 14.15 6.04 0.75
CA GLY A 98 13.51 7.34 0.65
C GLY A 98 12.29 7.52 1.55
N ASN A 99 11.72 8.72 1.50
CA ASN A 99 10.55 9.06 2.31
C ASN A 99 9.26 8.44 1.74
N MET A 100 8.16 8.53 2.51
CA MET A 100 6.86 7.99 2.12
C MET A 100 6.38 8.48 0.74
N LYS A 101 6.63 9.76 0.42
CA LYS A 101 6.18 10.35 -0.85
C LYS A 101 6.92 9.70 -2.01
N GLU A 102 8.25 9.62 -1.92
CA GLU A 102 9.12 9.01 -2.94
C GLU A 102 8.76 7.54 -3.20
N VAL A 103 8.58 6.74 -2.14
CA VAL A 103 8.21 5.33 -2.29
C VAL A 103 6.81 5.18 -2.88
N THR A 104 5.86 6.01 -2.47
CA THR A 104 4.50 6.02 -3.05
C THR A 104 4.54 6.38 -4.54
N ASP A 105 5.34 7.39 -4.91
CA ASP A 105 5.51 7.84 -6.30
C ASP A 105 6.15 6.77 -7.16
N LYS A 106 7.18 6.09 -6.64
CA LYS A 106 7.82 4.94 -7.31
C LYS A 106 6.80 3.82 -7.58
N CYS A 107 6.02 3.44 -6.57
CA CYS A 107 4.99 2.41 -6.71
C CYS A 107 3.90 2.82 -7.70
N MET A 108 3.45 4.08 -7.64
CA MET A 108 2.42 4.58 -8.56
C MET A 108 2.92 4.61 -10.01
N LYS A 109 4.17 5.02 -10.22
CA LYS A 109 4.82 4.98 -11.53
C LYS A 109 4.83 3.55 -12.06
N PHE A 110 5.25 2.58 -11.26
CA PHE A 110 5.23 1.16 -11.63
C PHE A 110 3.83 0.68 -12.06
N LEU A 111 2.79 0.98 -11.28
CA LEU A 111 1.41 0.58 -11.61
C LEU A 111 0.88 1.25 -12.89
N THR A 112 1.38 2.45 -13.20
CA THR A 112 1.00 3.19 -14.41
C THR A 112 1.70 2.63 -15.65
N THR A 113 2.94 2.16 -15.52
CA THR A 113 3.77 1.72 -16.66
C THR A 113 3.72 0.22 -16.93
N HIS A 114 3.17 -0.59 -16.01
CA HIS A 114 3.14 -2.04 -16.12
C HIS A 114 1.75 -2.63 -15.84
N TYR A 115 1.46 -3.76 -16.47
CA TYR A 115 0.34 -4.63 -16.10
C TYR A 115 0.79 -5.66 -15.07
N CYS A 116 -0.11 -6.04 -14.17
CA CYS A 116 0.16 -7.01 -13.11
C CYS A 116 -0.47 -8.37 -13.41
N LEU A 117 0.08 -9.44 -12.82
CA LEU A 117 -0.53 -10.76 -12.87
C LEU A 117 -1.95 -10.71 -12.31
N GLN A 118 -2.86 -11.48 -12.91
CA GLN A 118 -4.28 -11.54 -12.54
C GLN A 118 -5.03 -10.21 -12.70
N GLU A 119 -4.50 -9.30 -13.53
CA GLU A 119 -5.18 -8.05 -13.86
C GLU A 119 -6.13 -8.24 -15.04
N ASP A 120 -7.37 -7.76 -14.89
CA ASP A 120 -8.36 -7.73 -15.97
C ASP A 120 -8.01 -6.68 -17.02
N VAL A 121 -7.93 -7.11 -18.27
CA VAL A 121 -7.54 -6.28 -19.41
C VAL A 121 -8.47 -6.51 -20.60
N VAL A 122 -8.31 -5.64 -21.60
CA VAL A 122 -8.95 -5.73 -22.90
C VAL A 122 -7.86 -5.69 -23.94
N ILE A 123 -7.76 -6.75 -24.74
CA ILE A 123 -6.87 -6.80 -25.88
C ILE A 123 -7.51 -6.01 -27.03
N VAL A 124 -6.73 -5.13 -27.64
CA VAL A 124 -7.12 -4.37 -28.82
C VAL A 124 -6.36 -4.95 -30.00
N ASN A 125 -7.04 -5.79 -30.78
CA ASN A 125 -6.44 -6.30 -32.01
C ASN A 125 -6.29 -5.16 -33.02
N THR A 126 -5.05 -4.80 -33.35
CA THR A 126 -4.73 -3.70 -34.27
C THR A 126 -5.24 -3.95 -35.69
N LYS A 127 -5.35 -5.21 -36.12
CA LYS A 127 -5.80 -5.61 -37.46
C LYS A 127 -7.32 -5.64 -37.59
N SER A 128 -8.04 -6.16 -36.60
CA SER A 128 -9.50 -6.33 -36.67
C SER A 128 -10.32 -5.28 -35.91
N ARG A 129 -9.66 -4.39 -35.15
CA ARG A 129 -10.27 -3.46 -34.17
C ARG A 129 -11.21 -4.10 -33.15
N LYS A 130 -11.25 -5.43 -33.07
CA LYS A 130 -12.05 -6.18 -32.10
C LYS A 130 -11.41 -6.07 -30.72
N LYS A 131 -12.24 -5.77 -29.72
CA LYS A 131 -11.88 -5.75 -28.31
C LYS A 131 -12.25 -7.08 -27.68
N SER A 132 -11.29 -7.75 -27.05
CA SER A 132 -11.51 -9.03 -26.39
C SER A 132 -11.10 -8.94 -24.92
N PRO A 133 -11.99 -9.24 -23.96
CA PRO A 133 -11.62 -9.26 -22.55
C PRO A 133 -10.68 -10.42 -22.25
N GLY A 134 -9.77 -10.21 -21.30
CA GLY A 134 -8.87 -11.25 -20.83
C GLY A 134 -8.21 -10.91 -19.50
N VAL A 135 -7.39 -11.83 -19.02
CA VAL A 135 -6.66 -11.73 -17.75
C VAL A 135 -5.17 -11.96 -18.01
N ILE A 136 -4.32 -11.11 -17.43
CA ILE A 136 -2.87 -11.28 -17.50
C ILE A 136 -2.47 -12.52 -16.69
N ILE A 137 -1.89 -13.52 -17.36
CA ILE A 137 -1.42 -14.75 -16.72
C ILE A 137 0.10 -14.83 -16.61
N GLU A 138 0.83 -14.01 -17.39
CA GLU A 138 2.28 -13.97 -17.41
C GLU A 138 2.79 -12.56 -17.70
N VAL A 139 3.88 -12.18 -17.05
CA VAL A 139 4.59 -10.90 -17.26
C VAL A 139 6.05 -11.23 -17.57
N LEU A 140 6.47 -10.94 -18.80
CA LEU A 140 7.80 -11.24 -19.32
C LEU A 140 8.61 -9.95 -19.45
N LYS A 141 9.82 -9.95 -18.87
CA LYS A 141 10.80 -8.85 -19.02
C LYS A 141 11.94 -9.35 -19.90
N ASN A 142 12.17 -8.72 -21.05
CA ASN A 142 13.35 -9.03 -21.85
C ASN A 142 14.61 -8.52 -21.13
N VAL A 143 15.53 -9.43 -20.82
CA VAL A 143 16.79 -9.13 -20.12
C VAL A 143 17.85 -8.60 -21.10
N ASP A 144 17.74 -8.94 -22.39
CA ASP A 144 18.75 -8.67 -23.43
C ASP A 144 18.89 -7.19 -23.86
N VAL A 145 18.09 -6.29 -23.28
CA VAL A 145 18.14 -4.84 -23.59
C VAL A 145 19.13 -4.08 -22.65
N ASP A 146 19.77 -4.75 -21.69
CA ASP A 146 20.76 -4.14 -20.78
C ASP A 146 22.22 -4.26 -21.25
N ALA A 147 22.50 -4.80 -22.43
CA ALA A 147 23.87 -5.02 -22.91
C ALA A 147 24.51 -3.81 -23.63
N ASP A 148 23.73 -2.82 -24.10
CA ASP A 148 24.23 -1.71 -24.94
C ASP A 148 23.80 -0.32 -24.46
N GLU A 149 23.94 -0.02 -23.17
CA GLU A 149 24.08 1.36 -22.70
C GLU A 149 25.54 1.62 -22.26
N LYS A 150 26.46 1.48 -23.22
CA LYS A 150 27.74 2.22 -23.18
C LYS A 150 27.67 3.32 -24.22
N GLU A 151 28.06 4.52 -23.80
CA GLU A 151 28.14 5.74 -24.60
C GLU A 151 28.59 5.48 -26.04
N ASN A 152 27.73 5.82 -27.00
CA ASN A 152 28.20 6.54 -28.17
C ASN A 152 27.06 7.35 -28.80
N GLY A 153 27.30 8.65 -28.95
CA GLY A 153 26.39 9.62 -29.55
C GLY A 153 26.21 9.39 -31.05
N GLY A 154 25.36 8.43 -31.40
CA GLY A 154 24.85 8.22 -32.76
C GLY A 154 23.36 8.51 -32.82
N VAL A 155 22.97 9.55 -33.57
CA VAL A 155 21.57 9.87 -33.85
C VAL A 155 20.99 8.77 -34.76
N ASN A 156 20.10 7.92 -34.21
CA ASN A 156 19.27 7.03 -35.02
C ASN A 156 17.93 7.72 -35.35
N PRO A 157 17.50 7.75 -36.63
CA PRO A 157 16.24 8.37 -37.02
C PRO A 157 15.05 7.44 -36.69
N ALA A 158 14.04 7.98 -36.01
CA ALA A 158 12.73 7.35 -35.76
C ALA A 158 12.77 5.88 -35.26
N GLY A 159 13.53 5.61 -34.20
CA GLY A 159 13.51 4.30 -33.53
C GLY A 159 12.18 4.04 -32.84
N THR A 160 11.41 3.07 -33.33
CA THR A 160 10.25 2.55 -32.60
C THR A 160 10.75 1.95 -31.30
N GLN A 161 10.54 2.66 -30.19
CA GLN A 161 10.96 2.22 -28.86
C GLN A 161 10.18 0.95 -28.49
N VAL A 162 10.75 -0.22 -28.79
CA VAL A 162 10.13 -1.51 -28.49
C VAL A 162 10.03 -1.63 -26.98
N SER A 163 8.81 -1.78 -26.45
CA SER A 163 8.60 -2.02 -25.03
C SER A 163 9.42 -3.21 -24.57
N ARG A 164 10.14 -3.04 -23.46
CA ARG A 164 10.91 -4.10 -22.80
C ARG A 164 10.04 -5.22 -22.21
N TRP A 165 8.75 -4.95 -22.05
CA TRP A 165 7.80 -5.85 -21.41
C TRP A 165 6.86 -6.45 -22.44
N LYS A 166 6.62 -7.75 -22.25
CA LYS A 166 5.61 -8.53 -22.97
C LYS A 166 4.70 -9.25 -21.99
N TYR A 167 3.51 -9.61 -22.44
CA TYR A 167 2.48 -10.20 -21.59
C TYR A 167 1.81 -11.39 -22.27
N SER A 168 1.43 -12.38 -21.47
CA SER A 168 0.51 -13.44 -21.90
C SER A 168 -0.86 -13.17 -21.28
N VAL A 169 -1.90 -13.19 -22.11
CA VAL A 169 -3.29 -12.91 -21.71
C VAL A 169 -4.17 -14.09 -22.07
N GLN A 170 -4.90 -14.62 -21.08
CA GLN A 170 -5.96 -15.61 -21.30
C GLN A 170 -7.27 -14.88 -21.59
N LEU A 171 -7.92 -15.23 -22.71
CA LEU A 171 -9.21 -14.65 -23.08
C LEU A 171 -10.33 -15.12 -22.13
N THR A 172 -11.16 -14.19 -21.64
CA THR A 172 -12.25 -14.54 -20.73
C THR A 172 -13.27 -15.45 -21.43
N GLY A 173 -13.60 -16.58 -20.80
CA GLY A 173 -14.57 -17.54 -21.34
C GLY A 173 -14.02 -18.49 -22.41
N SER A 174 -12.69 -18.56 -22.58
CA SER A 174 -12.03 -19.54 -23.45
C SER A 174 -10.66 -19.94 -22.91
N ASP A 175 -10.15 -21.08 -23.34
CA ASP A 175 -8.79 -21.54 -23.00
C ASP A 175 -7.71 -20.94 -23.92
N VAL A 176 -8.07 -19.96 -24.74
CA VAL A 176 -7.15 -19.31 -25.67
C VAL A 176 -6.24 -18.35 -24.90
N VAL A 177 -4.93 -18.58 -25.02
CA VAL A 177 -3.88 -17.70 -24.49
C VAL A 177 -3.17 -17.01 -25.64
N LEU A 178 -3.18 -15.68 -25.62
CA LEU A 178 -2.36 -14.85 -26.50
C LEU A 178 -1.03 -14.57 -25.79
N LYS A 179 0.08 -14.87 -26.45
CA LYS A 179 1.44 -14.69 -25.91
C LYS A 179 2.14 -13.49 -26.55
N ASP A 180 3.20 -13.03 -25.89
CA ASP A 180 4.11 -11.99 -26.41
C ASP A 180 3.46 -10.64 -26.75
N LEU A 181 2.31 -10.32 -26.12
CA LEU A 181 1.59 -9.08 -26.38
C LEU A 181 2.38 -7.87 -25.86
N LEU A 182 2.43 -6.81 -26.66
CA LEU A 182 3.00 -5.52 -26.29
C LEU A 182 2.01 -4.68 -25.44
N PRO A 183 2.49 -3.73 -24.62
CA PRO A 183 1.62 -2.90 -23.79
C PRO A 183 0.55 -2.14 -24.58
N ASP A 184 0.85 -1.70 -25.80
CA ASP A 184 -0.06 -0.92 -26.67
C ASP A 184 -1.23 -1.77 -27.21
N GLU A 185 -1.06 -3.09 -27.24
CA GLU A 185 -2.10 -4.05 -27.64
C GLU A 185 -3.07 -4.35 -26.50
N ILE A 186 -2.79 -3.86 -25.29
CA ILE A 186 -3.53 -4.14 -24.07
C ILE A 186 -4.08 -2.82 -23.52
N LYS A 187 -5.31 -2.86 -23.02
CA LYS A 187 -5.91 -1.76 -22.27
C LYS A 187 -6.43 -2.25 -20.94
N ARG A 188 -6.08 -1.53 -19.87
CA ARG A 188 -6.55 -1.80 -18.52
C ARG A 188 -8.08 -1.64 -18.43
N LYS A 189 -8.77 -2.61 -17.83
CA LYS A 189 -10.23 -2.53 -17.59
C LYS A 189 -10.56 -1.78 -16.30
N THR A 190 -9.72 -1.92 -15.28
CA THR A 190 -9.95 -1.37 -13.94
C THR A 190 -9.24 -0.03 -13.73
N LYS A 191 -9.80 0.84 -12.89
CA LYS A 191 -9.09 2.06 -12.51
C LYS A 191 -7.95 1.73 -11.55
N LEU A 192 -6.81 2.42 -11.70
CA LEU A 192 -5.73 2.35 -10.72
C LEU A 192 -6.18 2.82 -9.33
N PRO A 193 -5.61 2.25 -8.25
CA PRO A 193 -5.86 2.74 -6.90
C PRO A 193 -5.42 4.21 -6.78
N SER A 194 -6.13 4.97 -5.95
CA SER A 194 -5.72 6.35 -5.68
C SER A 194 -4.37 6.38 -4.95
N LYS A 195 -3.63 7.48 -5.11
CA LYS A 195 -2.36 7.70 -4.39
C LYS A 195 -2.54 7.64 -2.86
N GLY A 196 -3.68 8.15 -2.37
CA GLY A 196 -4.04 8.06 -0.94
C GLY A 196 -4.22 6.61 -0.49
N LEU A 197 -4.96 5.80 -1.25
CA LEU A 197 -5.17 4.39 -0.96
C LEU A 197 -3.86 3.58 -1.01
N LEU A 198 -3.00 3.85 -2.00
CA LEU A 198 -1.67 3.25 -2.10
C LEU A 198 -0.80 3.61 -0.88
N LYS A 199 -0.76 4.88 -0.48
CA LYS A 199 -0.03 5.34 0.72
C LYS A 199 -0.54 4.65 1.99
N MET A 200 -1.85 4.51 2.15
CA MET A 200 -2.44 3.78 3.28
C MET A 200 -2.03 2.31 3.27
N PHE A 201 -2.02 1.66 2.10
CA PHE A 201 -1.62 0.26 1.96
C PHE A 201 -0.16 0.06 2.36
N ILE A 202 0.74 0.94 1.90
CA ILE A 202 2.15 0.93 2.27
C ILE A 202 2.31 1.09 3.79
N LYS A 203 1.64 2.07 4.42
CA LYS A 203 1.70 2.25 5.89
C LYS A 203 1.17 1.06 6.67
N HIS A 204 0.17 0.37 6.12
CA HIS A 204 -0.41 -0.79 6.77
C HIS A 204 0.57 -1.97 6.74
N LYS A 205 1.19 -2.25 5.59
CA LYS A 205 2.02 -3.44 5.37
C LYS A 205 3.54 -3.25 5.56
N ALA A 206 4.04 -2.03 5.60
CA ALA A 206 5.47 -1.73 5.71
C ALA A 206 5.78 -0.71 6.81
N GLU A 207 7.02 -0.73 7.27
CA GLU A 207 7.60 0.19 8.23
C GLU A 207 8.95 0.73 7.73
N ARG A 208 9.31 1.92 8.19
CA ARG A 208 10.52 2.61 7.79
C ARG A 208 11.55 2.49 8.92
N LEU A 209 12.69 1.87 8.62
CA LEU A 209 13.81 1.73 9.54
C LEU A 209 14.96 2.65 9.13
N PRO A 210 15.55 3.40 10.07
CA PRO A 210 16.78 4.14 9.83
C PRO A 210 17.96 3.17 9.82
N VAL A 211 18.73 3.12 8.73
CA VAL A 211 19.98 2.32 8.64
C VAL A 211 21.10 3.21 8.08
N ASP A 212 22.13 3.50 8.87
CA ASP A 212 23.36 4.22 8.44
C ASP A 212 23.12 5.46 7.57
N GLY A 213 22.18 6.32 7.99
CA GLY A 213 21.83 7.55 7.26
C GLY A 213 20.97 7.36 6.01
N LYS A 214 20.53 6.13 5.71
CA LYS A 214 19.54 5.81 4.66
C LYS A 214 18.33 5.12 5.27
N ASP A 215 17.18 5.77 5.16
CA ASP A 215 15.89 5.16 5.52
C ASP A 215 15.55 4.02 4.54
N ILE A 216 15.29 2.81 5.06
CA ILE A 216 14.88 1.63 4.29
C ILE A 216 13.48 1.18 4.72
N TRP A 217 12.67 0.78 3.76
CA TRP A 217 11.34 0.23 4.00
C TRP A 217 11.37 -1.30 4.10
N LEU A 218 10.86 -1.85 5.20
CA LEU A 218 10.70 -3.30 5.40
C LEU A 218 9.22 -3.67 5.55
N LEU A 219 8.88 -4.89 5.17
CA LEU A 219 7.52 -5.42 5.33
C LEU A 219 7.34 -5.88 6.78
N LYS A 220 6.17 -5.61 7.36
CA LYS A 220 5.85 -6.04 8.72
C LYS A 220 5.61 -7.56 8.73
N VAL A 221 6.30 -8.26 9.64
CA VAL A 221 6.29 -9.73 9.73
C VAL A 221 4.90 -10.30 10.05
N ASN A 222 4.06 -9.57 10.79
CA ASN A 222 2.76 -10.06 11.30
C ASN A 222 1.60 -9.99 10.28
N ASN A 223 1.90 -10.05 8.97
CA ASN A 223 0.92 -9.72 7.93
C ASN A 223 1.08 -10.51 6.62
N LEU A 224 1.92 -11.55 6.64
CA LEU A 224 2.03 -12.60 5.61
C LEU A 224 1.01 -13.70 5.89
#